data_AF-A0AAU4EUU3-F1
#
_entry.id   AF-A0AAU4EUU3-F1
#
_cell.length_a   1.000
_cell.length_b   1.000
_cell.length_c   1.000
_cell.angle_alpha   90.00
_cell.angle_beta   90.00
_cell.angle_gamma   90.00
#
_symmetry.space_group_name_H-M   'P 1'
#
loop_
_entity.id
_entity.type
_entity.pdbx_description
1 polymer ?
#
loop_
_entity_poly.entity_id
_entity_poly.type
_entity_poly.pdbx_seq_one_letter_code
_entity_poly.pdbx_strand_id
1 'polypeptide(L)'
;MSDLAAVLEEHLAAPFPSAVRRGEVYGSVCAVMIDADICGWASRAGSLPPGARVSFARAADGLRSSLPEFPAAGRPYYECLLVIADLALAE
;
A
#
# COMPACT_ATOMS: atom_id res chain seq x y z
N MET A 1 -18.97 -5.87 -7.96
CA MET A 1 -18.38 -6.53 -6.78
C MET A 1 -16.95 -6.08 -6.75
N SER A 2 -16.58 -5.27 -5.75
CA SER A 2 -15.36 -4.46 -5.82
C SER A 2 -14.12 -5.34 -5.92
N ASP A 3 -13.36 -5.14 -7.00
CA ASP A 3 -12.03 -5.72 -7.26
C ASP A 3 -11.10 -5.53 -6.04
N LEU A 4 -11.31 -4.44 -5.28
CA LEU A 4 -10.55 -4.12 -4.07
C LEU A 4 -10.58 -5.23 -3.02
N ALA A 5 -11.74 -5.81 -2.73
CA ALA A 5 -11.87 -6.75 -1.63
C ALA A 5 -11.06 -8.03 -1.89
N ALA A 6 -11.11 -8.52 -3.12
CA ALA A 6 -10.36 -9.72 -3.54
C ALA A 6 -8.85 -9.46 -3.55
N VAL A 7 -8.40 -8.35 -4.14
CA VAL A 7 -6.98 -8.00 -4.19
C VAL A 7 -6.40 -7.74 -2.79
N LEU A 8 -7.17 -7.07 -1.92
CA LEU A 8 -6.75 -6.82 -0.54
C LEU A 8 -6.64 -8.12 0.26
N GLU A 9 -7.60 -9.05 0.12
CA GLU A 9 -7.54 -10.35 0.79
C GLU A 9 -6.33 -11.17 0.34
N GLU A 10 -6.06 -11.22 -0.97
CA GLU A 10 -4.89 -11.90 -1.52
C GLU A 10 -3.58 -11.31 -1.00
N HIS A 11 -3.46 -9.97 -0.98
CA HIS A 11 -2.27 -9.29 -0.47
C HIS A 11 -2.04 -9.53 1.03
N LEU A 12 -3.09 -9.52 1.84
CA LEU A 12 -3.00 -9.81 3.27
C LEU A 12 -2.57 -11.26 3.56
N ALA A 13 -2.87 -12.19 2.65
CA ALA A 13 -2.41 -13.58 2.73
C ALA A 13 -0.96 -13.76 2.23
N ALA A 14 -0.45 -12.82 1.41
CA ALA A 14 0.89 -12.90 0.87
C ALA A 14 1.96 -12.68 1.95
N PRO A 15 3.06 -13.46 1.94
CA PRO A 15 4.15 -13.23 2.86
C PRO A 15 4.86 -11.91 2.55
N PHE A 16 5.28 -11.21 3.61
CA PHE A 16 6.12 -10.02 3.46
C PHE A 16 7.43 -10.37 2.71
N PRO A 17 7.86 -9.57 1.72
CA PRO A 17 8.96 -9.93 0.83
C PRO A 17 10.29 -10.05 1.58
N SER A 18 10.95 -11.20 1.45
CA SER A 18 12.21 -11.50 2.17
C SER A 18 13.38 -10.61 1.74
N ALA A 19 13.32 -10.03 0.54
CA ALA A 19 14.32 -9.10 0.03
C ALA A 19 14.25 -7.71 0.70
N VAL A 20 13.16 -7.40 1.40
CA VAL A 20 12.91 -6.09 2.00
C VAL A 20 13.09 -6.19 3.50
N ARG A 21 13.91 -5.30 4.06
CA ARG A 21 14.13 -5.30 5.50
C ARG A 21 12.96 -4.63 6.19
N ARG A 22 12.36 -5.34 7.14
CA ARG A 22 11.31 -4.78 8.00
C ARG A 22 11.87 -3.56 8.76
N GLY A 23 11.14 -2.46 8.70
CA GLY A 23 11.45 -1.21 9.39
C GLY A 23 12.44 -0.31 8.66
N GLU A 24 13.00 -0.77 7.53
CA GLU A 24 13.87 0.06 6.71
C GLU A 24 13.06 1.10 5.93
N VAL A 25 13.69 2.25 5.73
CA VAL A 25 13.14 3.35 4.95
C VAL A 25 13.69 3.27 3.54
N TYR A 26 12.79 3.20 2.56
CA TYR A 26 13.10 3.26 1.13
C TYR A 26 12.51 4.56 0.59
N GLY A 27 13.35 5.44 0.08
CA GLY A 27 12.94 6.79 -0.31
C GLY A 27 12.37 7.57 0.89
N SER A 28 11.07 7.86 0.83
CA SER A 28 10.37 8.62 1.87
C SER A 28 9.50 7.75 2.79
N VAL A 29 9.42 6.44 2.56
CA VAL A 29 8.48 5.55 3.27
C VAL A 29 9.20 4.45 4.04
N CYS A 30 8.68 4.13 5.23
CA CYS A 30 9.09 2.94 5.97
C CYS A 30 8.32 1.72 5.46
N ALA A 31 9.04 0.65 5.12
CA ALA A 31 8.52 -0.55 4.45
C ALA A 31 7.32 -1.21 5.15
N VAL A 32 7.26 -1.17 6.48
CA VAL A 32 6.19 -1.79 7.27
C VAL A 32 5.07 -0.81 7.57
N MET A 33 5.42 0.46 7.78
CA MET A 33 4.42 1.50 8.06
C MET A 33 3.56 1.75 6.83
N ILE A 34 4.17 1.81 5.65
CA ILE A 34 3.43 2.05 4.42
C ILE A 34 2.49 0.89 4.06
N ASP A 35 2.91 -0.36 4.33
CA ASP A 35 2.03 -1.53 4.16
C ASP A 35 0.82 -1.46 5.10
N ALA A 36 1.07 -1.18 6.39
CA ALA A 36 0.01 -1.05 7.39
C ALA A 36 -0.94 0.13 7.08
N ASP A 37 -0.41 1.26 6.64
CA ASP A 37 -1.17 2.46 6.28
C ASP A 37 -2.11 2.18 5.10
N ILE A 38 -1.56 1.64 3.99
CA ILE A 38 -2.34 1.35 2.78
C ILE A 38 -3.41 0.29 3.06
N CYS A 39 -3.06 -0.85 3.67
CA CYS A 39 -4.03 -1.91 3.99
C CYS A 39 -5.10 -1.41 5.00
N GLY A 40 -4.67 -0.64 5.99
CA GLY A 40 -5.54 -0.08 7.03
C GLY A 40 -6.60 0.87 6.47
N TRP A 41 -6.21 1.77 5.57
CA TRP A 41 -7.17 2.67 4.91
C TRP A 41 -8.02 1.94 3.87
N ALA A 42 -7.43 1.06 3.06
CA ALA A 42 -8.15 0.29 2.05
C ALA A 42 -9.28 -0.57 2.66
N SER A 43 -9.04 -1.19 3.81
CA SER A 43 -10.07 -1.97 4.54
C SER A 43 -11.30 -1.15 4.97
N ARG A 44 -11.21 0.18 4.95
CA ARG A 44 -12.26 1.12 5.36
C ARG A 44 -12.70 2.04 4.23
N ALA A 45 -12.31 1.79 2.98
CA ALA A 45 -12.44 2.70 1.84
C ALA A 45 -13.83 3.37 1.74
N GLY A 46 -14.90 2.58 1.82
CA GLY A 46 -16.29 3.08 1.76
C GLY A 46 -16.77 3.92 2.95
N SER A 47 -15.92 4.15 3.95
CA SER A 47 -16.24 4.91 5.17
C SER A 47 -15.16 5.94 5.56
N LEU A 48 -14.15 6.16 4.71
CA LEU A 48 -13.08 7.09 5.02
C LEU A 48 -13.59 8.55 5.04
N PRO A 49 -13.32 9.31 6.12
CA PRO A 49 -13.61 10.74 6.11
C PRO A 49 -12.69 11.46 5.09
N PRO A 50 -13.10 12.63 4.56
CA PRO A 50 -12.34 13.34 3.52
C PRO A 50 -10.87 13.58 3.87
N GLY A 51 -10.58 13.96 5.12
CA GLY A 51 -9.21 14.17 5.58
C GLY A 51 -8.35 12.89 5.54
N ALA A 52 -8.93 11.74 5.90
CA ALA A 52 -8.23 10.46 5.81
C ALA A 52 -8.00 10.04 4.36
N ARG A 53 -8.93 10.35 3.45
CA ARG A 53 -8.76 10.09 2.01
C ARG A 53 -7.61 10.89 1.41
N VAL A 54 -7.42 12.14 1.84
CA VAL A 54 -6.25 12.96 1.47
C VAL A 54 -4.95 12.36 2.02
N SER A 55 -4.93 11.96 3.29
CA SER A 55 -3.76 11.29 3.88
C SER A 55 -3.41 9.98 3.17
N PHE A 56 -4.42 9.20 2.79
CA PHE A 56 -4.26 7.95 2.06
C PHE A 56 -3.66 8.17 0.67
N ALA A 57 -4.22 9.10 -0.11
CA ALA A 57 -3.65 9.48 -1.40
C ALA A 57 -2.19 9.92 -1.27
N ARG A 58 -1.87 10.72 -0.24
CA ARG A 58 -0.51 11.19 0.01
C ARG A 58 0.46 10.06 0.36
N ALA A 59 0.03 9.05 1.10
CA ALA A 59 0.84 7.86 1.37
C ALA A 59 1.06 7.02 0.11
N ALA A 60 0.03 6.83 -0.70
CA ALA A 60 0.15 6.13 -1.99
C ALA A 60 1.15 6.85 -2.92
N ASP A 61 1.13 8.18 -2.98
CA ASP A 61 2.11 8.98 -3.74
C ASP A 61 3.53 8.86 -3.17
N GLY A 62 3.66 8.86 -1.84
CA GLY A 62 4.92 8.60 -1.15
C GLY A 62 5.49 7.22 -1.51
N LEU A 63 4.66 6.18 -1.54
CA LEU A 63 5.06 4.84 -1.96
C LEU A 63 5.46 4.82 -3.43
N ARG A 64 4.64 5.40 -4.31
CA ARG A 64 4.85 5.42 -5.77
C ARG A 64 6.18 6.09 -6.13
N SER A 65 6.50 7.21 -5.51
CA SER A 65 7.78 7.90 -5.70
C SER A 65 8.98 7.14 -5.12
N SER A 66 8.77 6.35 -4.06
CA SER A 66 9.82 5.60 -3.39
C SER A 66 10.04 4.19 -3.95
N LEU A 67 9.14 3.70 -4.80
CA LEU A 67 9.16 2.33 -5.34
C LEU A 67 10.51 1.95 -6.01
N PRO A 68 11.21 2.83 -6.76
CA PRO A 68 12.51 2.50 -7.33
C PRO A 68 13.60 2.20 -6.29
N GLU A 69 13.48 2.71 -5.05
CA GLU A 69 14.44 2.48 -3.97
C GLU A 69 14.28 1.10 -3.33
N PHE A 70 13.13 0.45 -3.51
CA PHE A 70 12.94 -0.91 -3.03
C PHE A 70 13.80 -1.91 -3.83
N PRO A 71 14.30 -2.97 -3.18
CA PRO A 71 14.94 -4.11 -3.85
C PRO A 71 14.04 -4.65 -4.96
N ALA A 72 14.60 -4.91 -6.13
CA ALA A 72 13.82 -5.33 -7.31
C ALA A 72 12.93 -6.56 -7.04
N ALA A 73 13.42 -7.53 -6.25
CA ALA A 73 12.66 -8.73 -5.87
C ALA A 73 11.49 -8.45 -4.90
N GLY A 74 11.47 -7.30 -4.22
CA GLY A 74 10.40 -6.88 -3.33
C GLY A 74 9.39 -5.93 -3.97
N ARG A 75 9.72 -5.27 -5.09
CA ARG A 75 8.85 -4.29 -5.74
C ARG A 75 7.45 -4.81 -6.09
N PRO A 76 7.26 -6.05 -6.60
CA PRO A 76 5.92 -6.55 -6.92
C PRO A 76 4.93 -6.52 -5.75
N TYR A 77 5.41 -6.72 -4.52
CA TYR A 77 4.58 -6.63 -3.32
C TYR A 77 4.06 -5.19 -3.11
N TYR A 78 4.92 -4.19 -3.31
CA TYR A 78 4.57 -2.78 -3.14
C TYR A 78 3.80 -2.20 -4.34
N GLU A 79 3.98 -2.76 -5.53
CA GLU A 79 3.13 -2.49 -6.69
C GLU A 79 1.69 -2.95 -6.43
N CYS A 80 1.50 -4.13 -5.81
CA CYS A 80 0.18 -4.59 -5.38
C CYS A 80 -0.48 -3.62 -4.39
N LEU A 81 0.28 -3.11 -3.41
CA LEU A 81 -0.22 -2.05 -2.50
C LEU A 81 -0.68 -0.79 -3.26
N LEU A 82 0.01 -0.38 -4.32
CA LEU A 82 -0.44 0.74 -5.15
C LEU A 82 -1.74 0.44 -5.90
N VAL A 83 -1.92 -0.79 -6.40
CA VAL A 83 -3.18 -1.23 -7.01
C VAL A 83 -4.32 -1.17 -5.99
N ILE A 84 -4.10 -1.69 -4.77
CA ILE A 84 -5.07 -1.61 -3.67
C ILE A 84 -5.42 -0.16 -3.36
N ALA A 85 -4.41 0.72 -3.28
CA ALA A 85 -4.64 2.14 -3.00
C ALA A 85 -5.46 2.82 -4.10
N ASP A 86 -5.14 2.55 -5.37
CA ASP A 86 -5.84 3.15 -6.51
C ASP A 86 -7.30 2.67 -6.59
N LEU A 87 -7.57 1.38 -6.34
CA LEU A 87 -8.93 0.85 -6.24
C LEU A 87 -9.71 1.49 -5.08
N ALA A 88 -9.11 1.56 -3.90
CA ALA A 88 -9.76 2.13 -2.71
C ALA A 88 -10.03 3.64 -2.82
N LEU A 89 -9.17 4.38 -3.52
CA LEU A 89 -9.37 5.81 -3.77
C LEU A 89 -10.37 6.10 -4.90
N ALA A 90 -10.79 5.09 -5.67
CA ALA A 90 -11.80 5.20 -6.71
C ALA A 90 -13.24 4.92 -6.22
N GLU A 91 -13.41 4.30 -5.04
CA GLU A 91 -14.71 4.03 -4.37
C GLU A 91 -15.39 5.31 -3.84
#